data_AF-A0AA38KT25-F1
#
_entry.id   AF-A0AA38KT25-F1
#
_cell.length_a   1.000
_cell.length_b   1.000
_cell.length_c   1.000
_cell.angle_alpha   90.00
_cell.angle_beta   90.00
_cell.angle_gamma   90.00
#
_symmetry.space_group_name_H-M   'P 1'
#
loop_
_entity.id
_entity.type
_entity.pdbx_description
1 polymer ?
#
loop_
_entity_poly.entity_id
_entity_poly.type
_entity_poly.pdbx_seq_one_letter_code
_entity_poly.pdbx_strand_id
1 'polypeptide(L)'
;MVQVSGHADFLSTTRINRLLRPLRNKCSSLAAFGARTGSSSAPTTYSSVKSMNQPDMPPLCILSPPENCTRLDAASIELSRRIYAVYNAFKDVVEKTKALRIQSEGNNTARLPSLSTMCASVIGRHAEPDFEEDVTRLEEERSVDAVETLYKEIPALYRGSTLVSHSLHIILDECPLSPTLLKLLLDLSLNDNLLYHSENLLRKLLSIAISPPLPSRLPPICHPAHSNFLIELLGRWEQKGNPACVFFKILNETMSVAGTYDAWVCKATTKLLLLDCQQNPLRLASVSANLVNFISKPELHCPSRQFSVNTTARTSPTGTLRRLLRVWLECVLRHLLFSIQAVDHQCFYDFLLTCKECWAHLTTPENPPVILSSPEQDVVSAIVSVTTFLLSQGLVAGYVVISQVLSEKIRPSTTLFSPLISQTLALSAQLPDCTERIQAYAASLRKHSYLELETSLWASALRELENFESLLQRYDKDALNEYRNVLIDCVEDAEQRCYGYPDDVLNSPSVYQRNKWKDAAFRCSRASSPQSRKR
;
A
#
# COMPACT_ATOMS: atom_id res chain seq x y z
N MET A 1 -13.14 -44.39 -12.45
CA MET A 1 -14.07 -44.24 -11.32
C MET A 1 -13.69 -45.29 -10.26
N VAL A 2 -12.89 -44.90 -9.27
CA VAL A 2 -12.56 -45.78 -8.14
C VAL A 2 -13.56 -45.46 -7.04
N GLN A 3 -14.42 -46.40 -6.68
CA GLN A 3 -15.31 -46.29 -5.53
C GLN A 3 -14.45 -46.28 -4.26
N VAL A 4 -14.14 -45.08 -3.75
CA VAL A 4 -13.61 -44.92 -2.40
C VAL A 4 -14.79 -45.09 -1.44
N SER A 5 -15.19 -46.33 -1.18
CA SER A 5 -16.21 -46.71 -0.20
C SER A 5 -15.63 -46.77 1.22
N GLY A 6 -14.76 -45.83 1.57
CA GLY A 6 -14.43 -45.54 2.96
C GLY A 6 -15.54 -44.66 3.50
N HIS A 7 -16.26 -45.11 4.52
CA HIS A 7 -17.19 -44.28 5.27
C HIS A 7 -16.45 -43.00 5.67
N ALA A 8 -16.71 -41.90 4.95
CA ALA A 8 -16.29 -40.59 5.39
C ALA A 8 -17.00 -40.40 6.73
N ASP A 9 -16.27 -40.50 7.82
CA ASP A 9 -16.76 -40.22 9.16
C ASP A 9 -17.37 -38.81 9.14
N PHE A 10 -18.68 -38.75 8.93
CA PHE A 10 -19.38 -37.49 8.83
C PHE A 10 -19.21 -36.76 10.16
N LEU A 11 -18.89 -35.46 10.10
CA LEU A 11 -18.90 -34.60 11.28
C LEU A 11 -20.34 -34.56 11.83
N SER A 12 -20.61 -35.39 12.83
CA SER A 12 -21.82 -35.32 13.64
C SER A 12 -21.80 -34.05 14.50
N THR A 13 -22.98 -33.54 14.86
CA THR A 13 -23.11 -32.40 15.79
C THR A 13 -22.40 -32.67 17.12
N THR A 14 -22.51 -33.90 17.63
CA THR A 14 -21.82 -34.34 18.85
C THR A 14 -20.30 -34.28 18.73
N ARG A 15 -19.74 -34.65 17.57
CA ARG A 15 -18.29 -34.55 17.30
C ARG A 15 -17.86 -33.09 17.16
N ILE A 16 -18.67 -32.27 16.50
CA ILE A 16 -18.45 -30.81 16.40
C ILE A 16 -18.36 -30.18 17.79
N ASN A 17 -19.35 -30.43 18.65
CA ASN A 17 -19.37 -29.92 20.03
C ASN A 17 -18.17 -30.41 20.86
N ARG A 18 -17.75 -31.67 20.67
CA ARG A 18 -16.54 -32.20 21.30
C ARG A 18 -15.26 -31.49 20.85
N LEU A 19 -15.19 -30.97 19.63
CA LEU A 19 -14.05 -30.21 19.12
C LEU A 19 -14.07 -28.74 19.58
N LEU A 20 -15.24 -28.12 19.64
CA LEU A 20 -15.38 -26.72 20.07
C LEU A 20 -15.19 -26.54 21.58
N ARG A 21 -15.63 -27.51 22.40
CA ARG A 21 -15.51 -27.42 23.87
C ARG A 21 -14.08 -27.17 24.38
N PRO A 22 -13.04 -27.92 23.97
CA PRO A 22 -11.68 -27.63 24.40
C PRO A 22 -11.22 -26.25 23.90
N LEU A 23 -11.60 -25.85 22.68
CA LEU A 23 -11.24 -24.55 22.14
C LEU A 23 -11.81 -23.41 22.99
N ARG A 24 -13.12 -23.40 23.27
CA ARG A 24 -13.78 -22.42 24.15
C ARG A 24 -13.11 -22.36 25.52
N ASN A 25 -12.90 -23.50 26.17
CA ASN A 25 -12.21 -23.56 27.47
C ASN A 25 -10.80 -22.92 27.43
N LYS A 26 -10.05 -23.09 26.33
CA LYS A 26 -8.74 -22.45 26.17
C LYS A 26 -8.86 -20.96 25.88
N CYS A 27 -9.84 -20.54 25.08
CA CYS A 27 -10.13 -19.14 24.79
C CYS A 27 -10.51 -18.38 26.08
N SER A 28 -11.47 -18.88 26.84
CA SER A 28 -11.87 -18.28 28.12
C SER A 28 -10.71 -18.26 29.13
N SER A 29 -9.86 -19.29 29.14
CA SER A 29 -8.64 -19.31 29.96
C SER A 29 -7.64 -18.22 29.54
N LEU A 30 -7.46 -17.96 28.25
CA LEU A 30 -6.60 -16.88 27.77
C LEU A 30 -7.21 -15.50 28.07
N ALA A 31 -8.51 -15.33 27.85
CA ALA A 31 -9.26 -14.12 28.17
C ALA A 31 -9.16 -13.74 29.65
N ALA A 32 -9.40 -14.71 30.54
CA ALA A 32 -9.28 -14.52 31.99
C ALA A 32 -7.86 -14.14 32.43
N PHE A 33 -6.83 -14.57 31.69
CA PHE A 33 -5.45 -14.13 31.95
C PHE A 33 -5.25 -12.67 31.55
N GLY A 34 -5.71 -12.28 30.35
CA GLY A 34 -5.63 -10.90 29.86
C GLY A 34 -6.29 -9.90 30.81
N ALA A 35 -7.50 -10.22 31.29
CA ALA A 35 -8.25 -9.39 32.22
C ALA A 35 -7.47 -9.11 33.52
N ARG A 36 -6.79 -10.12 34.08
CA ARG A 36 -5.99 -9.98 35.31
C ARG A 36 -4.75 -9.11 35.11
N THR A 37 -4.12 -9.20 33.93
CA THR A 37 -2.92 -8.40 33.62
C THR A 37 -3.22 -6.94 33.34
N GLY A 38 -4.41 -6.63 32.80
CA GLY A 38 -4.81 -5.26 32.48
C GLY A 38 -5.24 -4.44 33.70
N SER A 39 -5.80 -5.06 34.74
CA SER A 39 -6.34 -4.38 35.91
C SER A 39 -5.33 -4.13 37.03
N SER A 40 -4.12 -4.70 36.94
CA SER A 40 -3.07 -4.51 37.94
C SER A 40 -2.37 -3.15 37.75
N SER A 41 -3.11 -2.05 37.80
CA SER A 41 -2.57 -0.78 38.25
C SER A 41 -2.39 -0.87 39.78
N ALA A 42 -1.39 -1.64 40.22
CA ALA A 42 -0.98 -1.57 41.61
C ALA A 42 -0.71 -0.08 41.92
N PRO A 43 -1.25 0.47 43.02
CA PRO A 43 -1.05 1.88 43.35
C PRO A 43 0.45 2.13 43.39
N THR A 44 0.90 3.01 42.50
CA THR A 44 2.30 3.41 42.37
C THR A 44 2.71 4.05 43.69
N THR A 45 3.21 3.26 44.63
CA THR A 45 3.91 3.78 45.81
C THR A 45 5.20 4.42 45.33
N TYR A 46 5.53 5.59 45.89
CA TYR A 46 6.54 6.56 45.45
C TYR A 46 7.99 6.03 45.33
N SER A 47 8.25 4.73 45.44
CA SER A 47 9.59 4.12 45.43
C SER A 47 9.83 3.08 44.33
N SER A 48 8.87 2.77 43.45
CA SER A 48 9.12 1.90 42.29
C SER A 48 9.79 2.68 41.16
N VAL A 49 11.09 2.91 41.31
CA VAL A 49 11.97 3.26 40.19
C VAL A 49 11.92 2.05 39.25
N LYS A 50 11.07 2.11 38.21
CA LYS A 50 11.09 1.12 37.12
C LYS A 50 12.55 0.94 36.73
N SER A 51 13.07 -0.27 36.94
CA SER A 51 14.45 -0.63 36.59
C SER A 51 14.66 -0.24 35.14
N MET A 52 15.43 0.83 34.93
CA MET A 52 15.63 1.51 33.65
C MET A 52 16.41 0.65 32.63
N ASN A 53 16.65 -0.62 32.98
CA ASN A 53 17.53 -1.55 32.30
C ASN A 53 16.82 -2.81 31.77
N GLN A 54 15.50 -2.98 31.94
CA GLN A 54 14.83 -4.05 31.20
C GLN A 54 14.56 -3.57 29.76
N PRO A 55 15.10 -4.24 28.73
CA PRO A 55 14.77 -3.91 27.35
C PRO A 55 13.28 -4.18 27.15
N ASP A 56 12.49 -3.12 26.98
CA ASP A 56 11.08 -3.24 26.66
C ASP A 56 10.91 -4.18 25.46
N MET A 57 10.16 -5.26 25.65
CA MET A 57 9.89 -6.21 24.58
C MET A 57 9.19 -5.47 23.44
N PRO A 58 9.65 -5.59 22.18
CA PRO A 58 9.01 -4.93 21.05
C PRO A 58 7.51 -5.30 20.96
N PRO A 59 6.62 -4.35 20.63
CA PRO A 59 5.18 -4.55 20.79
C PRO A 59 4.59 -5.60 19.82
N LEU A 60 5.24 -5.85 18.68
CA LEU A 60 4.89 -6.92 17.73
C LEU A 60 5.83 -8.12 17.83
N CYS A 61 6.55 -8.27 18.95
CA CYS A 61 7.38 -9.44 19.19
C CYS A 61 6.50 -10.70 19.24
N ILE A 62 6.92 -11.73 18.49
CA ILE A 62 6.26 -13.03 18.49
C ILE A 62 6.85 -13.85 19.63
N LEU A 63 6.03 -14.24 20.60
CA LEU A 63 6.48 -15.09 21.70
C LEU A 63 6.85 -16.48 21.18
N SER A 64 8.06 -16.92 21.52
CA SER A 64 8.52 -18.28 21.23
C SER A 64 7.65 -19.32 21.95
N PRO A 65 7.60 -20.57 21.45
CA PRO A 65 6.99 -21.68 22.17
C PRO A 65 7.55 -21.78 23.59
N PRO A 66 6.74 -22.17 24.59
CA PRO A 66 7.14 -22.15 25.99
C PRO A 66 8.39 -22.99 26.28
N GLU A 67 8.64 -24.03 25.49
CA GLU A 67 9.83 -24.90 25.57
C GLU A 67 11.14 -24.17 25.26
N ASN A 68 11.09 -23.10 24.47
CA ASN A 68 12.27 -22.35 24.01
C ASN A 68 12.49 -21.04 24.79
N CYS A 69 11.62 -20.73 25.75
CA CYS A 69 11.62 -19.45 26.47
C CYS A 69 12.48 -19.52 27.74
N THR A 70 13.81 -19.45 27.61
CA THR A 70 14.71 -19.44 28.77
C THR A 70 14.94 -18.06 29.40
N ARG A 71 14.55 -16.98 28.71
CA ARG A 71 14.85 -15.58 29.10
C ARG A 71 13.63 -14.70 29.40
N LEU A 72 12.42 -15.25 29.30
CA LEU A 72 11.19 -14.49 29.54
C LEU A 72 10.80 -14.55 31.03
N ASP A 73 10.08 -13.54 31.49
CA ASP A 73 9.47 -13.54 32.81
C ASP A 73 8.35 -14.60 32.90
N ALA A 74 8.04 -15.04 34.11
CA ALA A 74 7.05 -16.09 34.34
C ALA A 74 5.67 -15.74 33.75
N ALA A 75 5.31 -14.45 33.72
CA ALA A 75 4.04 -13.99 33.14
C ALA A 75 4.02 -14.12 31.61
N SER A 76 5.10 -13.75 30.90
CA SER A 76 5.17 -13.95 29.45
C SER A 76 5.25 -15.42 29.06
N ILE A 77 5.91 -16.28 29.87
CA ILE A 77 5.92 -17.73 29.65
C ILE A 77 4.49 -18.29 29.79
N GLU A 78 3.75 -17.90 30.83
CA GLU A 78 2.38 -18.34 31.03
C GLU A 78 1.44 -17.82 29.93
N LEU A 79 1.62 -16.57 29.49
CA LEU A 79 0.90 -16.01 28.35
C LEU A 79 1.18 -16.82 27.07
N SER A 80 2.45 -17.08 26.77
CA SER A 80 2.85 -17.91 25.63
C SER A 80 2.17 -19.29 25.71
N ARG A 81 2.26 -19.97 26.85
CA ARG A 81 1.63 -21.29 27.06
C ARG A 81 0.13 -21.28 26.74
N ARG A 82 -0.60 -20.25 27.17
CA ARG A 82 -2.05 -20.10 26.88
C ARG A 82 -2.32 -19.81 25.41
N ILE A 83 -1.54 -18.95 24.78
CA ILE A 83 -1.64 -18.66 23.34
C ILE A 83 -1.43 -19.93 22.51
N TYR A 84 -0.37 -20.70 22.79
CA TYR A 84 -0.10 -21.95 22.08
C TYR A 84 -1.15 -23.03 22.36
N ALA A 85 -1.80 -23.02 23.53
CA ALA A 85 -2.91 -23.93 23.80
C ALA A 85 -4.15 -23.63 22.93
N VAL A 86 -4.49 -22.34 22.74
CA VAL A 86 -5.58 -21.93 21.82
C VAL A 86 -5.21 -22.29 20.38
N TYR A 87 -3.99 -21.95 19.95
CA TYR A 87 -3.48 -22.28 18.62
C TYR A 87 -3.55 -23.78 18.33
N ASN A 88 -3.08 -24.63 19.25
CA ASN A 88 -3.09 -26.08 19.07
C ASN A 88 -4.52 -26.65 19.04
N ALA A 89 -5.44 -26.10 19.83
CA ALA A 89 -6.85 -26.50 19.78
C ALA A 89 -7.48 -26.14 18.42
N PHE A 90 -7.19 -24.96 17.88
CA PHE A 90 -7.65 -24.57 16.55
C PHE A 90 -7.01 -25.42 15.44
N LYS A 91 -5.70 -25.70 15.55
CA LYS A 91 -4.98 -26.60 14.64
C LYS A 91 -5.62 -27.98 14.57
N ASP A 92 -6.00 -28.56 15.71
CA ASP A 92 -6.72 -29.84 15.77
C ASP A 92 -8.05 -29.80 15.01
N VAL A 93 -8.81 -28.69 15.09
CA VAL A 93 -10.02 -28.48 14.29
C VAL A 93 -9.70 -28.45 12.80
N VAL A 94 -8.71 -27.67 12.39
CA VAL A 94 -8.31 -27.51 10.98
C VAL A 94 -7.84 -28.83 10.37
N GLU A 95 -7.09 -29.63 11.12
CA GLU A 95 -6.59 -30.95 10.71
C GLU A 95 -7.73 -31.97 10.60
N LYS A 96 -8.61 -32.06 11.60
CA LYS A 96 -9.73 -33.01 11.60
C LYS A 96 -10.81 -32.71 10.55
N THR A 97 -10.90 -31.46 10.10
CA THR A 97 -11.84 -31.03 9.05
C THR A 97 -11.23 -31.06 7.65
N LYS A 98 -9.91 -31.26 7.52
CA LYS A 98 -9.17 -31.13 6.26
C LYS A 98 -9.70 -32.03 5.15
N ALA A 99 -9.99 -33.30 5.45
CA ALA A 99 -10.49 -34.25 4.45
C ALA A 99 -11.83 -33.80 3.85
N LEU A 100 -12.75 -33.27 4.66
CA LEU A 100 -14.05 -32.79 4.20
C LEU A 100 -13.93 -31.51 3.37
N ARG A 101 -13.00 -30.61 3.73
CA ARG A 101 -12.72 -29.40 2.94
C ARG A 101 -12.17 -29.73 1.56
N ILE A 102 -11.22 -30.67 1.48
CA ILE A 102 -10.68 -31.14 0.19
C ILE A 102 -11.78 -31.78 -0.66
N GLN A 103 -12.70 -32.54 -0.05
CA GLN A 103 -13.83 -33.13 -0.77
C GLN A 103 -14.81 -32.08 -1.30
N SER A 104 -15.06 -30.98 -0.58
CA SER A 104 -16.05 -29.98 -0.96
C SER A 104 -15.58 -29.00 -2.04
N GLU A 105 -14.28 -28.69 -2.09
CA GLU A 105 -13.67 -27.84 -3.12
C GLU A 105 -13.35 -28.61 -4.41
N GLY A 106 -13.34 -29.94 -4.33
CA GLY A 106 -12.86 -30.82 -5.39
C GLY A 106 -11.34 -30.77 -5.52
N ASN A 107 -10.76 -31.70 -6.28
CA ASN A 107 -9.30 -31.70 -6.55
C ASN A 107 -8.83 -30.50 -7.38
N ASN A 108 -9.74 -29.60 -7.75
CA ASN A 108 -9.38 -28.39 -8.45
C ASN A 108 -8.73 -27.45 -7.45
N THR A 109 -7.44 -27.21 -7.64
CA THR A 109 -6.68 -26.14 -6.99
C THR A 109 -7.12 -24.74 -7.45
N ALA A 110 -8.40 -24.58 -7.81
CA ALA A 110 -8.96 -23.32 -8.22
C ALA A 110 -8.81 -22.34 -7.04
N ARG A 111 -8.22 -21.17 -7.31
CA ARG A 111 -7.88 -20.18 -6.29
C ARG A 111 -9.09 -19.56 -5.58
N LEU A 112 -10.30 -19.78 -6.10
CA LEU A 112 -11.52 -19.17 -5.58
C LEU A 112 -12.41 -20.25 -4.95
N PRO A 113 -12.82 -20.09 -3.68
CA PRO A 113 -13.75 -21.01 -3.04
C PRO A 113 -15.10 -20.98 -3.77
N SER A 114 -15.78 -22.13 -3.79
CA SER A 114 -17.14 -22.20 -4.32
C SER A 114 -18.08 -21.26 -3.56
N LEU A 115 -19.16 -20.81 -4.20
CA LEU A 115 -20.20 -20.00 -3.53
C LEU A 115 -20.73 -20.71 -2.27
N SER A 116 -20.95 -22.01 -2.33
CA SER A 116 -21.36 -22.82 -1.18
C SER A 116 -20.34 -22.82 -0.05
N THR A 117 -19.04 -22.88 -0.37
CA THR A 117 -17.96 -22.78 0.62
C THR A 117 -17.92 -21.39 1.27
N MET A 118 -18.16 -20.33 0.49
CA MET A 118 -18.27 -18.97 1.01
C MET A 118 -19.48 -18.82 1.93
N CYS A 119 -20.66 -19.30 1.52
CA CYS A 119 -21.86 -19.32 2.36
C CYS A 119 -21.64 -20.11 3.65
N ALA A 120 -21.03 -21.29 3.58
CA ALA A 120 -20.68 -22.10 4.75
C ALA A 120 -19.75 -21.35 5.72
N SER A 121 -18.78 -20.61 5.19
CA SER A 121 -17.89 -19.77 6.02
C SER A 121 -18.66 -18.62 6.68
N VAL A 122 -19.59 -17.98 5.97
CA VAL A 122 -20.47 -16.93 6.53
C VAL A 122 -21.37 -17.50 7.61
N ILE A 123 -22.01 -18.66 7.38
CA ILE A 123 -22.85 -19.33 8.37
C ILE A 123 -22.03 -19.67 9.62
N GLY A 124 -20.82 -20.20 9.46
CA GLY A 124 -19.95 -20.50 10.59
C GLY A 124 -19.61 -19.28 11.43
N ARG A 125 -19.40 -18.12 10.79
CA ARG A 125 -19.16 -16.86 11.48
C ARG A 125 -20.38 -16.37 12.27
N HIS A 126 -21.60 -16.70 11.85
CA HIS A 126 -22.84 -16.29 12.54
C HIS A 126 -23.49 -17.46 13.28
N ALA A 127 -22.69 -18.48 13.62
CA ALA A 127 -23.21 -19.68 14.28
C ALA A 127 -23.45 -19.46 15.78
N GLU A 128 -22.74 -18.55 16.43
CA GLU A 128 -23.04 -18.19 17.82
C GLU A 128 -24.16 -17.13 17.84
N PRO A 129 -25.24 -17.37 18.60
CA PRO A 129 -26.26 -16.35 18.77
C PRO A 129 -25.70 -15.22 19.64
N ASP A 130 -26.02 -13.97 19.28
CA ASP A 130 -25.69 -12.80 20.09
C ASP A 130 -26.44 -12.91 21.43
N PHE A 131 -25.72 -13.21 22.52
CA PHE A 131 -26.30 -13.25 23.86
C PHE A 131 -26.11 -11.92 24.57
N GLU A 132 -27.15 -11.46 25.25
CA GLU A 132 -27.02 -10.44 26.30
C GLU A 132 -26.38 -11.09 27.55
N GLU A 133 -25.61 -10.34 28.33
CA GLU A 133 -24.82 -10.88 29.47
C GLU A 133 -25.68 -11.49 30.61
N ASP A 134 -27.00 -11.25 30.63
CA ASP A 134 -27.93 -11.68 31.68
C ASP A 134 -28.74 -12.96 31.36
N VAL A 135 -28.25 -13.77 30.42
CA VAL A 135 -28.95 -14.96 29.93
C VAL A 135 -28.97 -16.09 30.98
N THR A 136 -30.15 -16.62 31.24
CA THR A 136 -30.39 -17.69 32.22
C THR A 136 -29.83 -19.04 31.74
N ARG A 137 -29.48 -19.96 32.66
CA ARG A 137 -29.01 -21.33 32.32
C ARG A 137 -29.90 -22.07 31.30
N LEU A 138 -31.21 -21.82 31.33
CA LEU A 138 -32.17 -22.42 30.39
C LEU A 138 -31.99 -21.93 28.95
N GLU A 139 -31.51 -20.71 28.77
CA GLU A 139 -31.26 -20.13 27.45
C GLU A 139 -29.92 -20.58 26.88
N GLU A 140 -28.93 -20.88 27.74
CA GLU A 140 -27.69 -21.54 27.32
C GLU A 140 -28.00 -22.93 26.73
N GLU A 141 -28.87 -23.73 27.34
CA GLU A 141 -29.30 -25.03 26.79
C GLU A 141 -30.02 -24.88 25.44
N ARG A 142 -30.95 -23.93 25.32
CA ARG A 142 -31.65 -23.63 24.05
C ARG A 142 -30.69 -23.21 22.95
N SER A 143 -29.61 -22.54 23.30
CA SER A 143 -28.64 -22.07 22.33
C SER A 143 -27.80 -23.21 21.75
N VAL A 144 -27.43 -24.18 22.58
CA VAL A 144 -26.70 -25.37 22.12
C VAL A 144 -27.58 -26.14 21.13
N ASP A 145 -28.88 -26.28 21.44
CA ASP A 145 -29.85 -26.90 20.53
C ASP A 145 -30.02 -26.14 19.21
N ALA A 146 -30.00 -24.80 19.25
CA ALA A 146 -30.06 -23.97 18.05
C ALA A 146 -28.83 -24.16 17.15
N VAL A 147 -27.63 -24.16 17.73
CA VAL A 147 -26.37 -24.42 17.00
C VAL A 147 -26.37 -25.84 16.43
N GLU A 148 -26.81 -26.84 17.19
CA GLU A 148 -26.92 -28.20 16.67
C GLU A 148 -27.91 -28.30 15.50
N THR A 149 -29.04 -27.60 15.59
CA THR A 149 -30.04 -27.55 14.51
C THR A 149 -29.43 -26.90 13.27
N LEU A 150 -28.71 -25.78 13.42
CA LEU A 150 -27.99 -25.13 12.33
C LEU A 150 -27.01 -26.10 11.63
N TYR A 151 -26.19 -26.84 12.38
CA TYR A 151 -25.27 -27.82 11.80
C TYR A 151 -25.96 -29.02 11.16
N LYS A 152 -27.16 -29.40 11.61
CA LYS A 152 -27.96 -30.45 10.96
C LYS A 152 -28.41 -30.02 9.56
N GLU A 153 -28.83 -28.75 9.42
CA GLU A 153 -29.28 -28.18 8.14
C GLU A 153 -28.13 -27.96 7.14
N ILE A 154 -26.89 -27.77 7.60
CA ILE A 154 -25.74 -27.61 6.71
C ILE A 154 -25.38 -28.95 6.06
N PRO A 155 -25.26 -29.02 4.72
CA PRO A 155 -24.84 -30.24 4.04
C PRO A 155 -23.49 -30.74 4.54
N ALA A 156 -23.37 -32.05 4.74
CA ALA A 156 -22.22 -32.65 5.42
C ALA A 156 -20.85 -32.29 4.81
N LEU A 157 -20.80 -32.11 3.48
CA LEU A 157 -19.60 -31.67 2.74
C LEU A 157 -19.08 -30.29 3.19
N TYR A 158 -19.96 -29.40 3.61
CA TYR A 158 -19.61 -28.01 3.98
C TYR A 158 -19.49 -27.79 5.49
N ARG A 159 -19.82 -28.80 6.32
CA ARG A 159 -19.69 -28.70 7.78
C ARG A 159 -18.25 -28.46 8.23
N GLY A 160 -17.26 -28.99 7.51
CA GLY A 160 -15.85 -28.76 7.80
C GLY A 160 -15.46 -27.29 7.70
N SER A 161 -15.81 -26.63 6.59
CA SER A 161 -15.54 -25.21 6.37
C SER A 161 -16.32 -24.32 7.35
N THR A 162 -17.58 -24.67 7.62
CA THR A 162 -18.40 -23.99 8.63
C THR A 162 -17.73 -24.05 10.01
N LEU A 163 -17.30 -25.25 10.42
CA LEU A 163 -16.67 -25.47 11.73
C LEU A 163 -15.37 -24.66 11.87
N VAL A 164 -14.54 -24.61 10.83
CA VAL A 164 -13.30 -23.81 10.86
C VAL A 164 -13.61 -22.32 11.01
N SER A 165 -14.60 -21.82 10.27
CA SER A 165 -15.01 -20.40 10.37
C SER A 165 -15.59 -20.07 11.74
N HIS A 166 -16.46 -20.93 12.28
CA HIS A 166 -17.02 -20.82 13.63
C HIS A 166 -15.93 -20.83 14.70
N SER A 167 -14.98 -21.77 14.60
CA SER A 167 -13.86 -21.87 15.54
C SER A 167 -12.98 -20.62 15.51
N LEU A 168 -12.71 -20.08 14.32
CA LEU A 168 -11.93 -18.85 14.21
C LEU A 168 -12.69 -17.65 14.80
N HIS A 169 -14.00 -17.57 14.58
CA HIS A 169 -14.82 -16.51 15.14
C HIS A 169 -14.79 -16.53 16.66
N ILE A 170 -15.00 -17.69 17.29
CA ILE A 170 -14.85 -17.88 18.75
C ILE A 170 -13.52 -17.32 19.25
N ILE A 171 -12.40 -17.64 18.56
CA ILE A 171 -11.08 -17.17 18.97
C ILE A 171 -10.97 -15.64 18.85
N LEU A 172 -11.45 -15.07 17.75
CA LEU A 172 -11.36 -13.62 17.50
C LEU A 172 -12.25 -12.79 18.43
N ASP A 173 -13.33 -13.39 18.93
CA ASP A 173 -14.32 -12.72 19.78
C ASP A 173 -14.00 -12.91 21.27
N GLU A 174 -13.64 -14.12 21.71
CA GLU A 174 -13.35 -14.39 23.13
C GLU A 174 -11.91 -14.03 23.54
N CYS A 175 -10.91 -14.17 22.65
CA CYS A 175 -9.51 -14.00 23.05
C CYS A 175 -9.04 -12.55 22.93
N PRO A 176 -8.15 -12.08 23.83
CA PRO A 176 -7.42 -10.85 23.59
C PRO A 176 -6.60 -10.99 22.32
N LEU A 177 -6.73 -10.01 21.43
CA LEU A 177 -6.07 -10.02 20.12
C LEU A 177 -4.55 -9.76 20.29
N SER A 178 -3.81 -10.80 20.67
CA SER A 178 -2.36 -10.77 20.74
C SER A 178 -1.75 -10.89 19.32
N PRO A 179 -0.76 -10.06 18.95
CA PRO A 179 -0.04 -10.19 17.68
C PRO A 179 0.56 -11.59 17.47
N THR A 180 1.02 -12.24 18.56
CA THR A 180 1.54 -13.61 18.50
C THR A 180 0.47 -14.60 18.08
N LEU A 181 -0.71 -14.56 18.73
CA LEU A 181 -1.82 -15.46 18.42
C LEU A 181 -2.27 -15.29 16.97
N LEU A 182 -2.54 -14.04 16.55
CA LEU A 182 -2.96 -13.75 15.17
C LEU A 182 -1.94 -14.20 14.15
N LYS A 183 -0.64 -14.03 14.44
CA LYS A 183 0.42 -14.45 13.53
C LYS A 183 0.47 -15.97 13.38
N LEU A 184 0.35 -16.72 14.48
CA LEU A 184 0.30 -18.19 14.46
C LEU A 184 -0.92 -18.70 13.71
N LEU A 185 -2.10 -18.12 13.97
CA LEU A 185 -3.34 -18.47 13.26
C LEU A 185 -3.25 -18.13 11.77
N LEU A 186 -2.64 -17.00 11.41
CA LEU A 186 -2.40 -16.60 10.02
C LEU A 186 -1.48 -17.60 9.33
N ASP A 187 -0.36 -17.95 9.94
CA ASP A 187 0.60 -18.89 9.36
C ASP A 187 -0.04 -20.29 9.18
N LEU A 188 -0.87 -20.76 10.12
CA LEU A 188 -1.66 -21.99 9.97
C LEU A 188 -2.69 -21.88 8.83
N SER A 189 -3.44 -20.77 8.77
CA SER A 189 -4.44 -20.56 7.73
C SER A 189 -3.82 -20.53 6.33
N LEU A 190 -2.65 -19.91 6.19
CA LEU A 190 -1.88 -19.91 4.96
C LEU A 190 -1.33 -21.29 4.60
N ASN A 191 -0.93 -22.11 5.59
CA ASN A 191 -0.44 -23.47 5.35
C ASN A 191 -1.54 -24.43 4.88
N ASP A 192 -2.77 -24.23 5.33
CA ASP A 192 -3.93 -25.06 4.96
C ASP A 192 -4.82 -24.43 3.88
N ASN A 193 -4.30 -23.42 3.15
CA ASN A 193 -4.96 -22.70 2.05
C ASN A 193 -6.34 -22.12 2.41
N LEU A 194 -6.51 -21.66 3.65
CA LEU A 194 -7.74 -21.05 4.15
C LEU A 194 -7.80 -19.57 3.77
N LEU A 195 -7.88 -19.25 2.48
CA LEU A 195 -7.72 -17.88 1.94
C LEU A 195 -8.59 -16.82 2.64
N TYR A 196 -9.90 -17.06 2.75
CA TYR A 196 -10.83 -16.14 3.42
C TYR A 196 -10.43 -15.85 4.87
N HIS A 197 -9.97 -16.88 5.58
CA HIS A 197 -9.57 -16.78 6.98
C HIS A 197 -8.22 -16.07 7.10
N SER A 198 -7.27 -16.33 6.20
CA SER A 198 -5.98 -15.65 6.17
C SER A 198 -6.13 -14.16 5.85
N GLU A 199 -7.06 -13.78 4.96
CA GLU A 199 -7.39 -12.36 4.70
C GLU A 199 -7.95 -11.65 5.94
N ASN A 200 -8.91 -12.28 6.64
CA ASN A 200 -9.49 -11.72 7.86
C ASN A 200 -8.45 -11.59 8.99
N LEU A 201 -7.62 -12.62 9.18
CA LEU A 201 -6.53 -12.62 10.16
C LEU A 201 -5.46 -11.57 9.83
N LEU A 202 -5.12 -11.42 8.55
CA LEU A 202 -4.20 -10.37 8.09
C LEU A 202 -4.77 -8.99 8.40
N ARG A 203 -6.06 -8.75 8.11
CA ARG A 203 -6.73 -7.48 8.41
C ARG A 203 -6.69 -7.16 9.92
N LYS A 204 -7.00 -8.15 10.78
CA LYS A 204 -6.94 -7.97 12.24
C LYS A 204 -5.51 -7.72 12.73
N LEU A 205 -4.52 -8.46 12.21
CA LEU A 205 -3.11 -8.29 12.57
C LEU A 205 -2.59 -6.90 12.17
N LEU A 206 -2.89 -6.47 10.94
CA LEU A 206 -2.52 -5.14 10.47
C LEU A 206 -3.25 -4.05 11.26
N SER A 207 -4.52 -4.26 11.61
CA SER A 207 -5.29 -3.30 12.42
C SER A 207 -4.59 -3.04 13.75
N ILE A 208 -4.06 -4.09 14.40
CA ILE A 208 -3.35 -3.96 15.68
C ILE A 208 -1.96 -3.35 15.49
N ALA A 209 -1.29 -3.66 14.38
CA ALA A 209 0.03 -3.10 14.09
C ALA A 209 -0.03 -1.59 13.79
N ILE A 210 -1.07 -1.15 13.09
CA ILE A 210 -1.22 0.20 12.52
C ILE A 210 -2.03 1.12 13.44
N SER A 211 -2.97 0.57 14.21
CA SER A 211 -3.78 1.36 15.14
C SER A 211 -3.04 1.54 16.47
N PRO A 212 -3.00 2.77 17.01
CA PRO A 212 -2.43 3.00 18.31
C PRO A 212 -3.35 2.35 19.37
N PRO A 213 -2.79 1.62 20.36
CA PRO A 213 -3.61 1.00 21.40
C PRO A 213 -4.28 2.05 22.29
N LEU A 214 -3.68 3.23 22.39
CA LEU A 214 -4.15 4.41 23.14
C LEU A 214 -3.81 5.64 22.30
N PRO A 215 -4.65 6.70 22.28
CA PRO A 215 -4.39 7.92 21.49
C PRO A 215 -3.05 8.63 21.78
N SER A 216 -2.45 8.36 22.94
CA SER A 216 -1.16 8.93 23.35
C SER A 216 0.05 8.09 22.97
N ARG A 217 -0.16 6.85 22.49
CA ARG A 217 0.90 5.90 22.14
C ARG A 217 1.03 5.79 20.63
N LEU A 218 2.27 5.59 20.19
CA LEU A 218 2.55 5.30 18.79
C LEU A 218 1.96 3.94 18.38
N PRO A 219 1.56 3.80 17.10
CA PRO A 219 1.28 2.50 16.52
C PRO A 219 2.44 1.52 16.74
N PRO A 220 2.17 0.25 17.11
CA PRO A 220 3.21 -0.76 17.31
C PRO A 220 4.19 -0.90 16.14
N ILE A 221 3.71 -0.71 14.90
CA ILE A 221 4.51 -0.79 13.68
C ILE A 221 5.63 0.28 13.61
N CYS A 222 5.49 1.39 14.33
CA CYS A 222 6.48 2.46 14.35
C CYS A 222 7.72 2.11 15.16
N HIS A 223 7.69 1.04 15.96
CA HIS A 223 8.84 0.61 16.74
C HIS A 223 10.02 0.20 15.82
N PRO A 224 11.26 0.64 16.09
CA PRO A 224 12.39 0.45 15.17
C PRO A 224 12.72 -1.02 14.87
N ALA A 225 12.49 -1.92 15.84
CA ALA A 225 12.65 -3.36 15.65
C ALA A 225 11.68 -3.97 14.62
N HIS A 226 10.62 -3.24 14.21
CA HIS A 226 9.60 -3.70 13.27
C HIS A 226 9.72 -3.06 11.89
N SER A 227 10.86 -2.43 11.58
CA SER A 227 11.11 -1.82 10.26
C SER A 227 11.02 -2.78 9.07
N ASN A 228 11.15 -4.10 9.29
CA ASN A 228 10.98 -5.15 8.27
C ASN A 228 9.67 -5.92 8.38
N PHE A 229 8.84 -5.62 9.39
CA PHE A 229 7.67 -6.43 9.74
C PHE A 229 6.72 -6.64 8.54
N LEU A 230 6.37 -5.57 7.82
CA LEU A 230 5.48 -5.65 6.67
C LEU A 230 6.09 -6.42 5.48
N ILE A 231 7.40 -6.30 5.28
CA ILE A 231 8.11 -7.00 4.20
C ILE A 231 8.15 -8.50 4.49
N GLU A 232 8.46 -8.88 5.72
CA GLU A 232 8.42 -10.29 6.15
C GLU A 232 7.00 -10.86 6.06
N LEU A 233 5.98 -10.06 6.41
CA LEU A 233 4.59 -10.47 6.32
C LEU A 233 4.14 -10.66 4.86
N LEU A 234 4.50 -9.74 3.97
CA LEU A 234 4.27 -9.86 2.52
C LEU A 234 5.00 -11.08 1.94
N GLY A 235 6.29 -11.27 2.28
CA GLY A 235 7.06 -12.40 1.78
C GLY A 235 6.44 -13.75 2.17
N ARG A 236 5.93 -13.90 3.41
CA ARG A 236 5.21 -15.11 3.83
C ARG A 236 3.86 -15.27 3.11
N TRP A 237 3.15 -14.17 2.86
CA TRP A 237 1.90 -14.17 2.12
C TRP A 237 2.11 -14.71 0.69
N GLU A 238 3.11 -14.17 -0.02
CA GLU A 238 3.45 -14.55 -1.39
C GLU A 238 4.06 -15.95 -1.50
N GLN A 239 4.89 -16.37 -0.53
CA GLN A 239 5.47 -17.72 -0.49
C GLN A 239 4.39 -18.81 -0.50
N LYS A 240 3.19 -18.48 -0.04
CA LYS A 240 2.03 -19.38 0.02
C LYS A 240 1.13 -19.27 -1.22
N GLY A 241 1.59 -18.59 -2.27
CA GLY A 241 0.90 -18.45 -3.55
C GLY A 241 -0.20 -17.40 -3.56
N ASN A 242 -0.36 -16.62 -2.48
CA ASN A 242 -1.36 -15.58 -2.41
C ASN A 242 -0.89 -14.33 -3.16
N PRO A 243 -1.78 -13.66 -3.92
CA PRO A 243 -1.40 -12.51 -4.70
C PRO A 243 -1.12 -11.30 -3.79
N ALA A 244 -0.02 -10.59 -4.03
CA ALA A 244 0.33 -9.39 -3.30
C ALA A 244 -0.69 -8.24 -3.45
N CYS A 245 -1.45 -8.18 -4.56
CA CYS A 245 -2.49 -7.16 -4.70
C CYS A 245 -3.55 -7.24 -3.59
N VAL A 246 -3.88 -8.44 -3.11
CA VAL A 246 -4.81 -8.64 -1.99
C VAL A 246 -4.19 -8.15 -0.68
N PHE A 247 -2.91 -8.42 -0.45
CA PHE A 247 -2.18 -7.90 0.70
C PHE A 247 -2.21 -6.36 0.75
N PHE A 248 -1.88 -5.71 -0.38
CA PHE A 248 -1.89 -4.26 -0.47
C PHE A 248 -3.30 -3.69 -0.36
N LYS A 249 -4.32 -4.35 -0.90
CA LYS A 249 -5.72 -3.96 -0.69
C LYS A 249 -6.07 -3.95 0.81
N ILE A 250 -5.77 -5.04 1.54
CA ILE A 250 -6.06 -5.14 2.98
C ILE A 250 -5.25 -4.12 3.78
N LEU A 251 -3.97 -3.92 3.43
CA LEU A 251 -3.14 -2.90 4.05
C LEU A 251 -3.74 -1.51 3.85
N ASN A 252 -4.14 -1.19 2.61
CA ASN A 252 -4.67 0.11 2.25
C ASN A 252 -6.00 0.41 2.96
N GLU A 253 -6.90 -0.58 3.02
CA GLU A 253 -8.15 -0.51 3.78
C GLU A 253 -7.87 -0.30 5.28
N THR A 254 -6.91 -1.03 5.84
CA THR A 254 -6.56 -0.93 7.27
C THR A 254 -5.93 0.41 7.61
N MET A 255 -5.06 0.94 6.76
CA MET A 255 -4.47 2.27 6.91
C MET A 255 -5.52 3.37 6.85
N SER A 256 -6.49 3.24 5.93
CA SER A 256 -7.62 4.18 5.81
C SER A 256 -8.51 4.18 7.05
N VAL A 257 -8.83 2.98 7.59
CA VAL A 257 -9.63 2.84 8.82
C VAL A 257 -8.88 3.35 10.06
N ALA A 258 -7.58 3.04 10.18
CA ALA A 258 -6.79 3.46 11.33
C ALA A 258 -6.59 4.98 11.38
N GLY A 259 -6.44 5.62 10.21
CA GLY A 259 -6.39 7.08 10.11
C GLY A 259 -5.27 7.72 10.94
N THR A 260 -4.13 7.04 11.07
CA THR A 260 -3.05 7.50 11.96
C THR A 260 -1.87 8.07 11.17
N TYR A 261 -1.52 9.32 11.45
CA TYR A 261 -0.36 10.00 10.88
C TYR A 261 0.91 9.15 11.00
N ASP A 262 1.16 8.63 12.21
CA ASP A 262 2.40 7.91 12.53
C ASP A 262 2.58 6.64 11.70
N ALA A 263 1.50 5.94 11.34
CA ALA A 263 1.58 4.74 10.53
C ALA A 263 1.96 5.02 9.07
N TRP A 264 1.52 6.15 8.52
CA TRP A 264 1.88 6.59 7.16
C TRP A 264 3.37 6.91 7.06
N VAL A 265 3.91 7.64 8.04
CA VAL A 265 5.31 8.10 8.03
C VAL A 265 6.29 7.06 8.58
N CYS A 266 5.82 5.90 9.06
CA CYS A 266 6.70 4.94 9.69
C CYS A 266 7.66 4.28 8.68
N LYS A 267 8.82 3.86 9.19
CA LYS A 267 9.89 3.25 8.38
C LYS A 267 9.44 1.94 7.73
N ALA A 268 8.60 1.15 8.40
CA ALA A 268 8.12 -0.12 7.87
C ALA A 268 7.23 0.07 6.63
N THR A 269 6.27 1.00 6.69
CA THR A 269 5.38 1.35 5.57
C THR A 269 6.18 1.88 4.38
N THR A 270 7.06 2.84 4.63
CA THR A 270 7.91 3.42 3.58
C THR A 270 8.80 2.38 2.91
N LYS A 271 9.43 1.49 3.70
CA LYS A 271 10.32 0.46 3.17
C LYS A 271 9.57 -0.58 2.34
N LEU A 272 8.39 -1.03 2.79
CA LEU A 272 7.54 -1.93 2.03
C LEU A 272 7.17 -1.32 0.67
N LEU A 273 6.64 -0.10 0.68
CA LEU A 273 6.10 0.56 -0.50
C LEU A 273 7.18 0.87 -1.55
N LEU A 274 8.36 1.30 -1.11
CA LEU A 274 9.49 1.51 -2.02
C LEU A 274 10.04 0.21 -2.60
N LEU A 275 10.03 -0.89 -1.82
CA LEU A 275 10.44 -2.21 -2.32
C LEU A 275 9.45 -2.75 -3.35
N ASP A 276 8.14 -2.66 -3.07
CA ASP A 276 7.09 -3.15 -3.97
C ASP A 276 6.94 -2.28 -5.23
N CYS A 277 7.19 -0.97 -5.13
CA CYS A 277 7.26 -0.05 -6.29
C CYS A 277 8.17 -0.59 -7.40
N GLN A 278 9.27 -1.27 -7.02
CA GLN A 278 10.20 -1.87 -7.97
C GLN A 278 9.62 -3.02 -8.78
N GLN A 279 8.65 -3.72 -8.21
CA GLN A 279 8.01 -4.88 -8.82
C GLN A 279 6.68 -4.51 -9.49
N ASN A 280 5.89 -3.65 -8.85
CA ASN A 280 4.57 -3.26 -9.32
C ASN A 280 4.20 -1.82 -8.87
N PRO A 281 4.48 -0.80 -9.71
CA PRO A 281 4.20 0.59 -9.35
C PRO A 281 2.70 0.90 -9.15
N LEU A 282 1.80 0.06 -9.66
CA LEU A 282 0.35 0.26 -9.54
C LEU A 282 -0.14 0.15 -8.09
N ARG A 283 0.47 -0.74 -7.31
CA ARG A 283 0.12 -0.92 -5.90
C ARG A 283 0.53 0.30 -5.08
N LEU A 284 1.65 0.93 -5.43
CA LEU A 284 2.05 2.19 -4.82
C LEU A 284 1.10 3.32 -5.20
N ALA A 285 0.62 3.37 -6.44
CA ALA A 285 -0.37 4.37 -6.86
C ALA A 285 -1.68 4.24 -6.06
N SER A 286 -2.20 3.03 -5.84
CA SER A 286 -3.43 2.84 -5.06
C SER A 286 -3.28 3.19 -3.57
N VAL A 287 -2.10 2.95 -2.98
CA VAL A 287 -1.80 3.39 -1.61
C VAL A 287 -1.61 4.91 -1.55
N SER A 288 -1.01 5.51 -2.58
CA SER A 288 -0.84 6.96 -2.70
C SER A 288 -2.20 7.67 -2.80
N ALA A 289 -3.19 7.08 -3.48
CA ALA A 289 -4.56 7.60 -3.53
C ALA A 289 -5.16 7.71 -2.11
N ASN A 290 -4.99 6.68 -1.27
CA ASN A 290 -5.46 6.73 0.11
C ASN A 290 -4.68 7.72 0.98
N LEU A 291 -3.38 7.90 0.74
CA LEU A 291 -2.60 8.95 1.40
C LEU A 291 -3.11 10.34 1.02
N VAL A 292 -3.48 10.56 -0.25
CA VAL A 292 -4.08 11.81 -0.71
C VAL A 292 -5.42 12.07 0.00
N ASN A 293 -6.30 11.06 0.08
CA ASN A 293 -7.55 11.12 0.86
C ASN A 293 -7.34 11.33 2.36
N PHE A 294 -6.19 10.91 2.89
CA PHE A 294 -5.80 11.17 4.27
C PHE A 294 -5.34 12.62 4.45
N ILE A 295 -4.50 13.13 3.55
CA ILE A 295 -4.00 14.50 3.55
C ILE A 295 -5.13 15.53 3.43
N SER A 296 -6.22 15.20 2.74
CA SER A 296 -7.39 16.07 2.63
C SER A 296 -8.20 16.20 3.92
N LYS A 297 -7.90 15.41 4.96
CA LYS A 297 -8.59 15.35 6.25
C LYS A 297 -7.67 15.85 7.38
N PRO A 298 -7.43 17.17 7.48
CA PRO A 298 -6.46 17.75 8.41
C PRO A 298 -6.74 17.42 9.89
N GLU A 299 -7.99 17.15 10.25
CA GLU A 299 -8.41 16.70 11.57
C GLU A 299 -7.73 15.40 12.04
N LEU A 300 -7.25 14.57 11.10
CA LEU A 300 -6.55 13.32 11.40
C LEU A 300 -5.03 13.49 11.53
N HIS A 301 -4.49 14.68 11.27
CA HIS A 301 -3.03 14.91 11.20
C HIS A 301 -2.34 15.12 12.55
N CYS A 302 -3.02 14.87 13.67
CA CYS A 302 -2.44 15.04 15.00
C CYS A 302 -1.35 13.96 15.24
N PRO A 303 -0.05 14.31 15.27
CA PRO A 303 0.98 13.35 15.62
C PRO A 303 0.83 12.97 17.10
N SER A 304 1.17 11.72 17.44
CA SER A 304 1.23 11.31 18.83
C SER A 304 2.22 12.20 19.59
N ARG A 305 1.82 12.73 20.76
CA ARG A 305 2.57 13.76 21.53
C ARG A 305 4.04 13.42 21.84
N GLN A 306 4.44 12.16 21.72
CA GLN A 306 5.78 11.69 22.05
C GLN A 306 6.89 12.19 21.10
N PHE A 307 6.59 12.52 19.85
CA PHE A 307 7.61 12.97 18.88
C PHE A 307 8.04 14.44 19.06
N SER A 308 7.35 15.21 19.89
CA SER A 308 7.54 16.67 19.95
C SER A 308 8.84 17.14 20.62
N VAL A 309 9.56 16.27 21.35
CA VAL A 309 10.58 16.77 22.30
C VAL A 309 11.96 16.97 21.63
N ASN A 310 12.29 16.24 20.55
CA ASN A 310 13.69 16.20 20.06
C ASN A 310 13.89 16.71 18.63
N THR A 311 12.83 17.01 17.86
CA THR A 311 12.98 17.45 16.47
C THR A 311 12.77 18.96 16.38
N THR A 312 13.85 19.72 16.50
CA THR A 312 13.88 21.19 16.42
C THR A 312 13.52 21.74 15.03
N ALA A 313 13.38 20.89 14.01
CA ALA A 313 12.92 21.27 12.68
C ALA A 313 11.38 21.28 12.61
N ARG A 314 10.80 22.48 12.62
CA ARG A 314 9.35 22.79 12.54
C ARG A 314 8.71 22.42 11.19
N THR A 315 8.86 21.19 10.70
CA THR A 315 8.08 20.77 9.52
C THR A 315 6.67 20.41 9.97
N SER A 316 5.65 21.03 9.37
CA SER A 316 4.26 20.67 9.65
C SER A 316 4.01 19.20 9.33
N PRO A 317 3.16 18.47 10.09
CA PRO A 317 2.81 17.08 9.80
C PRO A 317 2.34 16.89 8.35
N THR A 318 1.47 17.79 7.87
CA THR A 318 1.01 17.80 6.48
C THR A 318 2.17 17.94 5.48
N GLY A 319 3.17 18.77 5.79
CA GLY A 319 4.37 18.92 4.97
C GLY A 319 5.18 17.62 4.86
N THR A 320 5.28 16.85 5.95
CA THR A 320 5.94 15.53 5.95
C THR A 320 5.19 14.53 5.08
N LEU A 321 3.86 14.44 5.22
CA LEU A 321 3.03 13.54 4.39
C LEU A 321 3.11 13.90 2.91
N ARG A 322 3.11 15.20 2.57
CA ARG A 322 3.26 15.66 1.18
C ARG A 322 4.63 15.31 0.60
N ARG A 323 5.71 15.47 1.37
CA ARG A 323 7.05 15.02 0.94
C ARG A 323 7.09 13.51 0.71
N LEU A 324 6.45 12.73 1.59
CA LEU A 324 6.34 11.29 1.44
C LEU A 324 5.59 10.91 0.16
N LEU A 325 4.42 11.54 -0.07
CA LEU A 325 3.64 11.36 -1.29
C LEU A 325 4.47 11.71 -2.53
N ARG A 326 5.18 12.85 -2.53
CA ARG A 326 6.09 13.24 -3.61
C ARG A 326 7.10 12.13 -3.92
N VAL A 327 7.79 11.61 -2.90
CA VAL A 327 8.78 10.52 -3.08
C VAL A 327 8.14 9.28 -3.69
N TRP A 328 6.92 8.93 -3.27
CA TRP A 328 6.19 7.78 -3.83
C TRP A 328 5.79 8.01 -5.28
N LEU A 329 5.29 9.20 -5.63
CA LEU A 329 4.93 9.56 -7.00
C LEU A 329 6.14 9.61 -7.93
N GLU A 330 7.28 10.12 -7.46
CA GLU A 330 8.54 10.08 -8.21
C GLU A 330 8.99 8.63 -8.45
N CYS A 331 8.79 7.71 -7.49
CA CYS A 331 9.05 6.29 -7.67
C CYS A 331 8.14 5.69 -8.76
N VAL A 332 6.83 5.94 -8.66
CA VAL A 332 5.84 5.50 -9.66
C VAL A 332 6.21 6.01 -11.05
N LEU A 333 6.52 7.30 -11.18
CA LEU A 333 6.91 7.93 -12.43
C LEU A 333 8.18 7.29 -13.02
N ARG A 334 9.21 7.09 -12.19
CA ARG A 334 10.45 6.43 -12.63
C ARG A 334 10.15 5.04 -13.19
N HIS A 335 9.36 4.23 -12.50
CA HIS A 335 9.00 2.89 -12.97
C HIS A 335 8.14 2.89 -14.23
N LEU A 336 7.21 3.83 -14.34
CA LEU A 336 6.41 4.03 -15.55
C LEU A 336 7.27 4.33 -16.77
N LEU A 337 8.27 5.20 -16.61
CA LEU A 337 9.22 5.53 -17.67
C LEU A 337 10.10 4.34 -18.09
N PHE A 338 10.35 3.39 -17.19
CA PHE A 338 11.07 2.15 -17.50
C PHE A 338 10.18 1.06 -18.12
N SER A 339 8.90 0.98 -17.75
CA SER A 339 7.99 -0.12 -18.07
C SER A 339 6.87 0.33 -19.01
N ILE A 340 7.18 0.44 -20.30
CA ILE A 340 6.27 1.01 -21.30
C ILE A 340 5.16 0.03 -21.73
N GLN A 341 5.30 -1.29 -21.53
CA GLN A 341 4.58 -2.24 -22.40
C GLN A 341 3.45 -3.10 -21.78
N ALA A 342 3.17 -3.09 -20.47
CA ALA A 342 2.15 -4.00 -19.93
C ALA A 342 1.57 -3.57 -18.57
N VAL A 343 1.09 -2.32 -18.47
CA VAL A 343 0.55 -1.84 -17.20
C VAL A 343 -0.98 -1.79 -17.25
N ASP A 344 -1.64 -2.38 -16.26
CA ASP A 344 -3.08 -2.24 -16.06
C ASP A 344 -3.41 -0.78 -15.76
N HIS A 345 -4.06 -0.13 -16.73
CA HIS A 345 -4.31 1.31 -16.71
C HIS A 345 -5.39 1.72 -15.70
N GLN A 346 -6.26 0.79 -15.26
CA GLN A 346 -7.39 1.13 -14.39
C GLN A 346 -6.96 1.70 -13.04
N CYS A 347 -5.97 1.07 -12.40
CA CYS A 347 -5.42 1.52 -11.11
C CYS A 347 -4.84 2.94 -11.18
N PHE A 348 -4.28 3.35 -12.32
CA PHE A 348 -3.80 4.72 -12.49
C PHE A 348 -4.92 5.72 -12.62
N TYR A 349 -6.02 5.36 -13.29
CA TYR A 349 -7.17 6.24 -13.40
C TYR A 349 -7.85 6.44 -12.04
N ASP A 350 -8.01 5.37 -11.27
CA ASP A 350 -8.55 5.46 -9.91
C ASP A 350 -7.66 6.36 -9.03
N PHE A 351 -6.34 6.25 -9.18
CA PHE A 351 -5.38 7.14 -8.53
C PHE A 351 -5.53 8.61 -8.98
N LEU A 352 -5.54 8.88 -10.30
CA LEU A 352 -5.67 10.23 -10.83
C LEU A 352 -7.01 10.87 -10.45
N LEU A 353 -8.08 10.08 -10.44
CA LEU A 353 -9.41 10.52 -10.01
C LEU A 353 -9.39 10.92 -8.54
N THR A 354 -8.74 10.11 -7.68
CA THR A 354 -8.57 10.45 -6.25
C THR A 354 -7.74 11.72 -6.07
N CYS A 355 -6.65 11.87 -6.84
CA CYS A 355 -5.84 13.10 -6.84
C CYS A 355 -6.65 14.32 -7.23
N LYS A 356 -7.51 14.21 -8.25
CA LYS A 356 -8.42 15.27 -8.69
C LYS A 356 -9.42 15.64 -7.59
N GLU A 357 -10.10 14.65 -7.00
CA GLU A 357 -11.09 14.89 -5.94
C GLU A 357 -10.48 15.60 -4.74
N CYS A 358 -9.23 15.29 -4.43
CA CYS A 358 -8.49 15.92 -3.33
C CYS A 358 -7.69 17.16 -3.73
N TRP A 359 -7.67 17.54 -5.01
CA TRP A 359 -6.78 18.59 -5.52
C TRP A 359 -7.05 19.95 -4.87
N ALA A 360 -8.33 20.28 -4.65
CA ALA A 360 -8.74 21.48 -3.94
C ALA A 360 -8.15 21.56 -2.50
N HIS A 361 -7.96 20.42 -1.84
CA HIS A 361 -7.35 20.34 -0.51
C HIS A 361 -5.82 20.38 -0.55
N LEU A 362 -5.21 19.94 -1.66
CA LEU A 362 -3.77 20.09 -1.90
C LEU A 362 -3.41 21.55 -2.24
N THR A 363 -4.37 22.29 -2.79
CA THR A 363 -4.24 23.69 -3.23
C THR A 363 -5.13 24.61 -2.40
N THR A 364 -5.01 24.55 -1.06
CA THR A 364 -5.85 25.35 -0.16
C THR A 364 -5.89 26.83 -0.57
N PRO A 365 -7.08 27.38 -0.90
CA PRO A 365 -7.23 28.76 -1.40
C PRO A 365 -7.22 29.83 -0.29
N GLU A 366 -7.20 29.42 0.98
CA GLU A 366 -7.41 30.32 2.12
C GLU A 366 -6.20 31.16 2.51
N ASN A 367 -5.02 30.86 1.97
CA ASN A 367 -3.91 31.79 2.03
C ASN A 367 -3.86 32.59 0.73
N PRO A 368 -3.68 33.93 0.78
CA PRO A 368 -3.39 34.72 -0.41
C PRO A 368 -2.22 34.10 -1.19
N PRO A 369 -1.94 34.47 -2.45
CA PRO A 369 -0.90 33.90 -3.31
C PRO A 369 0.54 34.16 -2.81
N VAL A 370 0.80 33.85 -1.55
CA VAL A 370 2.08 33.54 -0.98
C VAL A 370 2.53 32.29 -1.72
N ILE A 371 3.65 32.43 -2.40
CA ILE A 371 4.47 31.38 -3.01
C ILE A 371 4.20 30.05 -2.29
N LEU A 372 3.53 29.13 -2.98
CA LEU A 372 3.20 27.81 -2.45
C LEU A 372 4.44 27.26 -1.74
N SER A 373 4.25 26.72 -0.54
CA SER A 373 5.35 26.07 0.15
C SER A 373 5.89 24.96 -0.75
N SER A 374 7.23 24.84 -0.87
CA SER A 374 7.91 23.84 -1.72
C SER A 374 7.21 22.47 -1.81
N PRO A 375 6.76 21.82 -0.71
CA PRO A 375 6.19 20.48 -0.80
C PRO A 375 4.84 20.39 -1.53
N GLU A 376 4.02 21.44 -1.55
CA GLU A 376 2.73 21.44 -2.27
C GLU A 376 2.95 21.49 -3.77
N GLN A 377 3.82 22.40 -4.21
CA GLN A 377 4.19 22.53 -5.62
C GLN A 377 4.87 21.25 -6.12
N ASP A 378 5.67 20.58 -5.29
CA ASP A 378 6.34 19.34 -5.67
C ASP A 378 5.37 18.18 -5.90
N VAL A 379 4.31 18.04 -5.07
CA VAL A 379 3.28 17.01 -5.26
C VAL A 379 2.49 17.28 -6.54
N VAL A 380 2.07 18.53 -6.76
CA VAL A 380 1.39 18.96 -8.00
C VAL A 380 2.26 18.65 -9.21
N SER A 381 3.55 19.01 -9.15
CA SER A 381 4.54 18.75 -10.19
C SER A 381 4.67 17.25 -10.50
N ALA A 382 4.70 16.39 -9.48
CA ALA A 382 4.72 14.94 -9.66
C ALA A 382 3.43 14.38 -10.30
N ILE A 383 2.25 14.87 -9.88
CA ILE A 383 0.97 14.43 -10.47
C ILE A 383 0.87 14.86 -11.94
N VAL A 384 1.22 16.12 -12.25
CA VAL A 384 1.23 16.63 -13.63
C VAL A 384 2.22 15.85 -14.50
N SER A 385 3.39 15.53 -13.95
CA SER A 385 4.42 14.71 -14.61
C SER A 385 3.89 13.30 -14.97
N VAL A 386 3.26 12.61 -14.01
CA VAL A 386 2.63 11.29 -14.24
C VAL A 386 1.51 11.40 -15.27
N THR A 387 0.65 12.39 -15.12
CA THR A 387 -0.52 12.60 -16.00
C THR A 387 -0.09 12.87 -17.44
N THR A 388 0.93 13.71 -17.63
CA THR A 388 1.47 14.06 -18.96
C THR A 388 2.17 12.88 -19.60
N PHE A 389 2.92 12.09 -18.81
CA PHE A 389 3.48 10.83 -19.30
C PHE A 389 2.37 9.89 -19.80
N LEU A 390 1.33 9.64 -19.00
CA LEU A 390 0.21 8.78 -19.38
C LEU A 390 -0.53 9.30 -20.63
N LEU A 391 -0.70 10.62 -20.75
CA LEU A 391 -1.27 11.27 -21.94
C LEU A 391 -0.41 11.02 -23.18
N SER A 392 0.92 11.05 -23.05
CA SER A 392 1.85 10.80 -24.17
C SER A 392 1.83 9.35 -24.67
N GLN A 393 1.47 8.39 -23.81
CA GLN A 393 1.32 6.98 -24.18
C GLN A 393 0.02 6.69 -24.96
N GLY A 394 -0.82 7.71 -25.21
CA GLY A 394 -2.03 7.55 -26.02
C GLY A 394 -3.14 6.77 -25.30
N LEU A 395 -3.17 6.80 -23.97
CA LEU A 395 -4.15 6.08 -23.17
C LEU A 395 -5.54 6.73 -23.25
N VAL A 396 -6.36 6.25 -24.20
CA VAL A 396 -7.68 6.83 -24.53
C VAL A 396 -8.72 6.61 -23.42
N ALA A 397 -8.67 5.46 -22.73
CA ALA A 397 -9.76 5.03 -21.84
C ALA A 397 -10.01 5.95 -20.63
N GLY A 398 -9.00 6.66 -20.14
CA GLY A 398 -9.17 7.66 -19.06
C GLY A 398 -8.75 9.06 -19.47
N TYR A 399 -8.86 9.37 -20.76
CA TYR A 399 -8.66 10.72 -21.28
C TYR A 399 -9.48 11.78 -20.52
N VAL A 400 -10.71 11.45 -20.12
CA VAL A 400 -11.59 12.39 -19.38
C VAL A 400 -10.97 12.76 -18.03
N VAL A 401 -10.45 11.79 -17.28
CA VAL A 401 -9.85 12.04 -15.96
C VAL A 401 -8.55 12.82 -16.13
N ILE A 402 -7.70 12.42 -17.09
CA ILE A 402 -6.46 13.12 -17.42
C ILE A 402 -6.75 14.57 -17.81
N SER A 403 -7.75 14.78 -18.68
CA SER A 403 -8.14 16.09 -19.17
C SER A 403 -8.64 16.97 -18.03
N GLN A 404 -9.42 16.40 -17.11
CA GLN A 404 -9.90 17.09 -15.93
C GLN A 404 -8.77 17.53 -14.99
N VAL A 405 -7.82 16.63 -14.69
CA VAL A 405 -6.65 16.95 -13.86
C VAL A 405 -5.81 18.07 -14.50
N LEU A 406 -5.53 17.99 -15.81
CA LEU A 406 -4.72 19.00 -16.50
C LEU A 406 -5.48 20.32 -16.76
N SER A 407 -6.81 20.28 -16.84
CA SER A 407 -7.66 21.46 -17.00
C SER A 407 -7.93 22.22 -15.70
N GLU A 408 -7.58 21.61 -14.56
CA GLU A 408 -7.67 22.28 -13.28
C GLU A 408 -6.77 23.52 -13.30
N LYS A 409 -7.00 24.52 -12.44
CA LYS A 409 -6.28 25.82 -12.46
C LYS A 409 -4.82 25.70 -12.02
N ILE A 410 -4.04 24.87 -12.72
CA ILE A 410 -2.62 24.66 -12.52
C ILE A 410 -1.92 25.90 -13.04
N ARG A 411 -1.23 26.61 -12.13
CA ARG A 411 -0.41 27.74 -12.53
C ARG A 411 0.83 27.21 -13.24
N PRO A 412 1.04 27.55 -14.52
CA PRO A 412 2.25 27.19 -15.26
C PRO A 412 3.49 27.67 -14.49
N SER A 413 4.52 26.83 -14.40
CA SER A 413 5.75 27.14 -13.68
C SER A 413 6.94 26.44 -14.32
N THR A 414 8.11 27.08 -14.29
CA THR A 414 9.34 26.51 -14.85
C THR A 414 9.86 25.30 -14.07
N THR A 415 9.27 24.93 -12.93
CA THR A 415 9.58 23.67 -12.22
C THR A 415 8.46 22.65 -12.29
N LEU A 416 7.34 22.96 -12.94
CA LEU A 416 6.15 22.11 -12.92
C LEU A 416 6.43 20.70 -13.44
N PHE A 417 7.35 20.55 -14.39
CA PHE A 417 7.71 19.25 -14.97
C PHE A 417 9.06 18.73 -14.51
N SER A 418 9.66 19.31 -13.45
CA SER A 418 10.98 18.90 -12.95
C SER A 418 11.07 17.37 -12.75
N PRO A 419 10.15 16.67 -12.06
CA PRO A 419 10.21 15.21 -11.91
C PRO A 419 10.22 14.45 -13.24
N LEU A 420 9.36 14.80 -14.20
CA LEU A 420 9.32 14.15 -15.53
C LEU A 420 10.63 14.35 -16.29
N ILE A 421 11.13 15.58 -16.30
CA ILE A 421 12.34 15.96 -17.02
C ILE A 421 13.58 15.35 -16.39
N SER A 422 13.76 15.46 -15.07
CA SER A 422 14.93 14.89 -14.38
C SER A 422 14.99 13.38 -14.56
N GLN A 423 13.84 12.67 -14.49
CA GLN A 423 13.81 11.24 -14.78
C GLN A 423 14.08 10.95 -16.26
N THR A 424 13.51 11.72 -17.20
CA THR A 424 13.76 11.52 -18.64
C THR A 424 15.24 11.72 -18.99
N LEU A 425 15.89 12.73 -18.43
CA LEU A 425 17.34 12.98 -18.57
C LEU A 425 18.17 11.84 -17.97
N ALA A 426 17.82 11.38 -16.76
CA ALA A 426 18.52 10.28 -16.10
C ALA A 426 18.45 8.97 -16.89
N LEU A 427 17.31 8.69 -17.53
CA LEU A 427 17.07 7.47 -18.29
C LEU A 427 17.60 7.50 -19.72
N SER A 428 17.83 8.68 -20.28
CA SER A 428 18.32 8.82 -21.65
C SER A 428 19.81 8.49 -21.69
N ALA A 429 20.22 7.70 -22.69
CA ALA A 429 21.63 7.44 -22.94
C ALA A 429 22.27 8.66 -23.60
N GLN A 430 21.56 9.29 -24.53
CA GLN A 430 22.02 10.42 -25.31
C GLN A 430 21.02 11.59 -25.25
N LEU A 431 21.50 12.82 -25.46
CA LEU A 431 20.66 14.02 -25.48
C LEU A 431 19.57 13.99 -26.58
N PRO A 432 19.81 13.45 -27.80
CA PRO A 432 18.76 13.32 -28.81
C PRO A 432 17.59 12.45 -28.36
N ASP A 433 17.85 11.32 -27.69
CA ASP A 433 16.80 10.44 -27.17
C ASP A 433 15.92 11.17 -26.14
N CYS A 434 16.56 11.98 -25.29
CA CYS A 434 15.86 12.83 -24.33
C CYS A 434 14.96 13.85 -25.05
N THR A 435 15.50 14.48 -26.09
CA THR A 435 14.79 15.47 -26.90
C THR A 435 13.54 14.85 -27.52
N GLU A 436 13.67 13.66 -28.12
CA GLU A 436 12.56 12.95 -28.76
C GLU A 436 11.44 12.64 -27.76
N ARG A 437 11.81 12.18 -26.55
CA ARG A 437 10.82 11.92 -25.48
C ARG A 437 10.12 13.20 -25.02
N ILE A 438 10.85 14.28 -24.80
CA ILE A 438 10.25 15.58 -24.41
C ILE A 438 9.35 16.10 -25.53
N GLN A 439 9.76 15.96 -26.80
CA GLN A 439 8.94 16.30 -27.97
C GLN A 439 7.65 15.47 -28.03
N ALA A 440 7.70 14.17 -27.68
CA ALA A 440 6.50 13.34 -27.60
C ALA A 440 5.53 13.83 -26.53
N TYR A 441 6.03 14.22 -25.35
CA TYR A 441 5.21 14.82 -24.29
C TYR A 441 4.58 16.15 -24.76
N ALA A 442 5.39 17.04 -25.33
CA ALA A 442 4.95 18.33 -25.87
C ALA A 442 3.91 18.17 -26.98
N ALA A 443 4.12 17.24 -27.91
CA ALA A 443 3.19 16.94 -28.98
C ALA A 443 1.84 16.44 -28.44
N SER A 444 1.86 15.64 -27.37
CA SER A 444 0.63 15.17 -26.73
C SER A 444 -0.12 16.30 -26.00
N LEU A 445 0.59 17.19 -25.30
CA LEU A 445 -0.02 18.38 -24.70
C LEU A 445 -0.64 19.29 -25.77
N ARG A 446 0.09 19.53 -26.86
CA ARG A 446 -0.37 20.35 -28.00
C ARG A 446 -1.60 19.75 -28.68
N LYS A 447 -1.62 18.44 -28.89
CA LYS A 447 -2.76 17.72 -29.47
C LYS A 447 -4.05 17.96 -28.68
N HIS A 448 -3.95 18.17 -27.38
CA HIS A 448 -5.08 18.42 -26.48
C HIS A 448 -5.21 19.88 -26.05
N SER A 449 -4.57 20.81 -26.77
CA SER A 449 -4.64 22.27 -26.55
C SER A 449 -4.12 22.76 -25.19
N TYR A 450 -3.23 22.02 -24.53
CA TYR A 450 -2.59 22.43 -23.29
C TYR A 450 -1.30 23.25 -23.54
N LEU A 451 -1.43 24.38 -24.24
CA LEU A 451 -0.28 25.17 -24.70
C LEU A 451 0.55 25.78 -23.55
N GLU A 452 -0.11 26.27 -22.49
CA GLU A 452 0.60 26.82 -21.31
C GLU A 452 1.46 25.76 -20.59
N LEU A 453 0.95 24.52 -20.55
CA LEU A 453 1.68 23.38 -19.99
C LEU A 453 2.80 22.93 -20.93
N GLU A 454 2.62 22.99 -22.26
CA GLU A 454 3.69 22.78 -23.24
C GLU A 454 4.84 23.76 -23.00
N THR A 455 4.55 25.05 -22.85
CA THR A 455 5.55 26.08 -22.55
C THR A 455 6.27 25.78 -21.23
N SER A 456 5.53 25.43 -20.18
CA SER A 456 6.12 25.06 -18.88
C SER A 456 7.01 23.82 -18.96
N LEU A 457 6.64 22.83 -19.77
CA LEU A 457 7.43 21.62 -19.99
C LEU A 457 8.80 21.97 -20.59
N TRP A 458 8.82 22.80 -21.64
CA TRP A 458 10.08 23.24 -22.25
C TRP A 458 10.92 24.12 -21.32
N ALA A 459 10.28 25.03 -20.58
CA ALA A 459 10.98 25.85 -19.59
C ALA A 459 11.56 25.01 -18.44
N SER A 460 10.85 23.96 -18.00
CA SER A 460 11.37 22.96 -17.07
C SER A 460 12.53 22.16 -17.65
N ALA A 461 12.46 21.77 -18.93
CA ALA A 461 13.56 21.11 -19.61
C ALA A 461 14.85 21.95 -19.59
N LEU A 462 14.73 23.23 -19.96
CA LEU A 462 15.85 24.16 -19.97
C LEU A 462 16.42 24.37 -18.55
N ARG A 463 15.54 24.62 -17.57
CA ARG A 463 15.95 24.84 -16.19
C ARG A 463 16.63 23.63 -15.56
N GLU A 464 16.11 22.42 -15.80
CA GLU A 464 16.73 21.19 -15.30
C GLU A 464 18.10 20.96 -15.93
N LEU A 465 18.26 21.21 -17.24
CA LEU A 465 19.57 21.14 -17.90
C LEU A 465 20.59 22.09 -17.24
N GLU A 466 20.17 23.30 -16.88
CA GLU A 466 21.03 24.30 -16.23
C GLU A 466 21.39 23.93 -14.77
N ASN A 467 20.51 23.24 -14.06
CA ASN A 467 20.73 22.82 -12.66
C ASN A 467 21.47 21.49 -12.53
N PHE A 468 21.53 20.68 -13.58
CA PHE A 468 22.09 19.33 -13.52
C PHE A 468 23.63 19.34 -13.62
N GLU A 469 24.30 19.62 -12.51
CA GLU A 469 25.78 19.54 -12.43
C GLU A 469 26.31 18.16 -12.84
N SER A 470 25.55 17.09 -12.57
CA SER A 470 25.96 15.73 -12.96
C SER A 470 25.95 15.48 -14.47
N LEU A 471 25.25 16.30 -15.27
CA LEU A 471 25.33 16.21 -16.74
C LEU A 471 26.68 16.69 -17.27
N LEU A 472 27.30 17.67 -16.61
CA LEU A 472 28.64 18.16 -16.97
C LEU A 472 29.71 17.07 -16.86
N GLN A 473 29.47 16.04 -16.06
CA GLN A 473 30.36 14.88 -15.95
C GLN A 473 30.13 13.84 -17.04
N ARG A 474 28.92 13.79 -17.62
CA ARG A 474 28.48 12.74 -18.56
C ARG A 474 28.61 13.16 -20.03
N TYR A 475 28.47 14.45 -20.31
CA TYR A 475 28.42 14.99 -21.66
C TYR A 475 29.49 16.06 -21.87
N ASP A 476 29.94 16.18 -23.12
CA ASP A 476 30.83 17.25 -23.51
C ASP A 476 30.14 18.62 -23.38
N LYS A 477 30.92 19.64 -23.02
CA LYS A 477 30.40 20.98 -22.75
C LYS A 477 29.79 21.61 -24.02
N ASP A 478 30.38 21.35 -25.18
CA ASP A 478 29.89 21.90 -26.44
C ASP A 478 28.57 21.23 -26.83
N ALA A 479 28.44 19.92 -26.64
CA ALA A 479 27.19 19.20 -26.85
C ALA A 479 26.06 19.67 -25.91
N LEU A 480 26.38 19.98 -24.65
CA LEU A 480 25.41 20.54 -23.70
C LEU A 480 24.98 21.97 -24.10
N ASN A 481 25.91 22.80 -24.58
CA ASN A 481 25.60 24.14 -25.08
C ASN A 481 24.72 24.09 -26.33
N GLU A 482 25.03 23.18 -27.27
CA GLU A 482 24.19 22.96 -28.45
C GLU A 482 22.78 22.52 -28.05
N TYR A 483 22.68 21.55 -27.14
CA TYR A 483 21.38 21.10 -26.64
C TYR A 483 20.62 22.19 -25.89
N ARG A 484 21.31 23.04 -25.12
CA ARG A 484 20.72 24.21 -24.47
C ARG A 484 20.11 25.17 -25.48
N ASN A 485 20.81 25.47 -26.57
CA ASN A 485 20.30 26.33 -27.65
C ASN A 485 19.04 25.73 -28.30
N VAL A 486 19.04 24.41 -28.53
CA VAL A 486 17.85 23.70 -29.03
C VAL A 486 16.67 23.84 -28.07
N LEU A 487 16.88 23.73 -26.76
CA LEU A 487 15.82 23.93 -25.77
C LEU A 487 15.33 25.38 -25.74
N ILE A 488 16.21 26.39 -25.87
CA ILE A 488 15.82 27.81 -25.98
C ILE A 488 14.91 28.02 -27.19
N ASP A 489 15.31 27.53 -28.36
CA ASP A 489 14.47 27.58 -29.57
C ASP A 489 13.09 26.92 -29.36
N CYS A 490 13.04 25.79 -28.64
CA CYS A 490 11.79 25.10 -28.35
C CYS A 490 10.91 25.87 -27.35
N VAL A 491 11.51 26.56 -26.37
CA VAL A 491 10.79 27.43 -25.42
C VAL A 491 10.17 28.60 -26.17
N GLU A 492 10.96 29.33 -26.97
CA GLU A 492 10.48 30.48 -27.76
C GLU A 492 9.34 30.07 -28.71
N ASP A 493 9.49 28.93 -29.39
CA ASP A 493 8.48 28.39 -30.30
C ASP A 493 7.18 27.99 -29.58
N ALA A 494 7.28 27.45 -28.36
CA ALA A 494 6.12 27.15 -27.52
C ALA A 494 5.46 28.42 -26.95
N GLU A 495 6.25 29.40 -26.50
CA GLU A 495 5.77 30.71 -26.06
C GLU A 495 5.06 31.46 -27.18
N GLN A 496 5.61 31.45 -28.40
CA GLN A 496 4.98 32.06 -29.56
C GLN A 496 3.62 31.41 -29.88
N ARG A 497 3.49 30.08 -29.74
CA ARG A 497 2.18 29.41 -29.87
C ARG A 497 1.19 29.79 -28.77
N CYS A 498 1.68 29.99 -27.55
CA CYS A 498 0.83 30.23 -26.38
C CYS A 498 0.40 31.69 -26.24
N TYR A 499 1.31 32.63 -26.51
CA TYR A 499 1.15 34.07 -26.24
C TYR A 499 1.30 34.94 -27.48
N GLY A 500 1.69 34.37 -28.63
CA GLY A 500 1.82 35.13 -29.87
C GLY A 500 0.47 35.68 -30.32
N TYR A 501 0.43 36.97 -30.60
CA TYR A 501 -0.76 37.60 -31.19
C TYR A 501 -0.97 37.06 -32.62
N PRO A 502 -2.21 36.76 -33.03
CA PRO A 502 -2.52 36.32 -34.39
C PRO A 502 -2.05 37.27 -35.49
N ASP A 503 -1.85 38.56 -35.16
CA ASP A 503 -1.63 39.63 -36.13
C ASP A 503 -0.21 39.67 -36.74
N ASP A 504 0.79 39.01 -36.14
CA ASP A 504 2.16 38.99 -36.67
C ASP A 504 2.43 37.90 -37.73
N VAL A 505 1.45 37.02 -37.99
CA VAL A 505 1.61 35.87 -38.90
C VAL A 505 1.68 36.30 -40.38
N LEU A 506 1.19 37.49 -40.74
CA LEU A 506 1.21 37.96 -42.13
C LEU A 506 2.56 38.52 -42.60
N ASN A 507 3.52 38.79 -41.71
CA ASN A 507 4.75 39.51 -42.09
C ASN A 507 6.09 38.89 -41.65
N SER A 508 6.13 37.72 -41.01
CA SER A 508 7.40 37.12 -40.54
C SER A 508 8.00 36.08 -41.52
N PRO A 509 9.20 36.30 -42.08
CA PRO A 509 9.87 35.35 -42.99
C PRO A 509 10.56 34.15 -42.31
N SER A 510 10.49 34.02 -40.98
CA SER A 510 11.40 33.14 -40.21
C SER A 510 11.01 31.65 -40.16
N VAL A 511 9.76 31.30 -40.49
CA VAL A 511 9.25 29.92 -40.33
C VAL A 511 9.89 28.93 -41.33
N TYR A 512 10.36 29.40 -42.49
CA TYR A 512 10.92 28.53 -43.53
C TYR A 512 12.37 28.07 -43.28
N GLN A 513 13.14 28.74 -42.40
CA GLN A 513 14.54 28.36 -42.13
C GLN A 513 14.69 27.33 -40.99
N ARG A 514 13.75 27.25 -40.04
CA ARG A 514 13.83 26.38 -38.85
C ARG A 514 13.71 24.88 -39.18
N ASN A 515 12.99 24.51 -40.24
CA ASN A 515 12.83 23.10 -40.63
C ASN A 515 14.11 22.46 -41.22
N LYS A 516 15.10 23.26 -41.62
CA LYS A 516 16.33 22.77 -42.25
C LYS A 516 17.34 22.18 -41.24
N TRP A 517 17.23 22.55 -39.96
CA TRP A 517 18.12 22.07 -38.89
C TRP A 517 17.82 20.64 -38.45
N LYS A 518 16.55 20.22 -38.50
CA LYS A 518 16.13 18.84 -38.14
C LYS A 518 16.78 17.78 -39.02
N ASP A 519 17.07 18.10 -40.28
CA ASP A 519 17.72 17.17 -41.23
C ASP A 519 19.26 17.17 -41.17
N ALA A 520 19.87 18.20 -40.59
CA ALA A 520 21.33 18.37 -40.55
C ALA A 520 21.97 17.76 -39.29
N ALA A 521 21.37 17.99 -38.11
CA ALA A 521 21.90 17.47 -36.84
C ALA A 521 21.86 15.92 -36.76
N PHE A 522 20.84 15.29 -37.35
CA PHE A 522 20.71 13.83 -37.37
C PHE A 522 21.72 13.10 -38.27
N ARG A 523 22.42 13.80 -39.18
CA ARG A 523 23.41 13.16 -40.07
C ARG A 523 24.83 13.11 -39.46
N CYS A 524 25.15 13.95 -38.48
CA CYS A 524 26.51 14.00 -37.91
C CYS A 524 26.81 12.86 -36.92
N SER A 525 25.82 12.29 -36.22
CA SER A 525 26.06 11.25 -35.20
C SER A 525 26.25 9.82 -35.75
N ARG A 526 26.05 9.57 -37.04
CA ARG A 526 26.26 8.23 -37.66
C ARG A 526 27.67 8.02 -38.25
N ALA A 527 28.55 9.03 -38.23
CA ALA A 527 29.81 8.99 -38.97
C ALA A 527 31.04 8.48 -38.18
N SER A 528 30.92 8.09 -36.90
CA SER A 528 32.06 7.69 -36.06
C SER A 528 31.89 6.29 -35.45
N SER A 529 31.78 5.27 -36.31
CA SER A 529 32.11 3.88 -35.96
C SER A 529 33.53 3.58 -36.46
N PRO A 530 34.51 3.30 -35.58
CA PRO A 530 35.82 2.83 -36.04
C PRO A 530 35.68 1.36 -36.46
N GLN A 531 35.76 1.13 -37.77
CA GLN A 531 35.97 -0.19 -38.34
C GLN A 531 37.23 -0.83 -37.75
N SER A 532 37.07 -2.07 -37.30
CA SER A 532 38.12 -3.03 -36.99
C SER A 532 39.25 -3.00 -38.02
N ARG A 533 40.49 -2.75 -37.59
CA ARG A 533 41.67 -3.10 -38.37
C ARG A 533 42.37 -4.30 -37.72
N LYS A 534 42.34 -5.40 -38.48
CA LYS A 534 43.14 -6.61 -38.32
C LYS A 534 44.60 -6.29 -38.00
N ARG A 535 45.15 -6.97 -36.99
CA ARG A 535 46.38 -7.77 -37.10
C ARG A 535 46.35 -8.87 -36.06
#